data_AF-K0EQ49-F1
#
_entry.id   AF-K0EQ49-F1
#
_cell.length_a   1.000
_cell.length_b   1.000
_cell.length_c   1.000
_cell.angle_alpha   90.00
_cell.angle_beta   90.00
_cell.angle_gamma   90.00
#
_symmetry.space_group_name_H-M   'P 1'
#
loop_
_entity.id
_entity.type
_entity.pdbx_description
1 polymer ?
#
loop_
_entity_poly.entity_id
_entity_poly.type
_entity_poly.pdbx_seq_one_letter_code
_entity_poly.pdbx_strand_id
1 'polypeptide(L)'
;MTRSARLRRWLLYPLAVVVTLLLLSIAAGYAHYRLTLYKAAPRQTGKLVLTGATVLVGPDLTPHPNSTILIEDGLITAIGPDVAIPQDVARRDLTGRTVLPGLIDSHVHLNAPEVPRGKDLGLLDLPGIVADWYRYHPDKRRNFLRNGVTTVRSMGDENEWVHTLRRRIADGDLAGPRLLIAGPIFTTPGGHPVATIGVEPNSDAVRLPDSPERAREMVRALVTGADPVDLIKVVQERGNPERKVLEPIRPDILAAIIDEAHRHGTKVFAHWGTRADLDDLLAAGVDGLDHLEARGVLAGWPEGFPETLVRRGITLAPTLAVTDLVFDEPTKAAIRLRVKEFRDAGGRIIAGSDAGMPGVYAGPGLIRELELLVAAGLSPREALIAATVTPAAALHADTIGVLAPGRAADLLVVTGDPLTDITALRAVDTVFRDGRVVHEADR
;
A
#
# COMPACT_ATOMS: atom_id res chain seq x y z
N MET A 1 -41.03 54.74 15.19
CA MET A 1 -40.70 53.48 14.46
C MET A 1 -41.98 52.68 14.22
N THR A 2 -42.31 52.41 12.97
CA THR A 2 -43.50 51.64 12.59
C THR A 2 -43.39 50.18 13.05
N ARG A 3 -44.52 49.51 13.29
CA ARG A 3 -44.57 48.07 13.63
C ARG A 3 -43.77 47.22 12.63
N SER A 4 -43.76 47.58 11.34
CA SER A 4 -42.97 46.91 10.30
C SER A 4 -41.46 47.05 10.49
N ALA A 5 -40.97 48.22 10.93
CA ALA A 5 -39.55 48.43 11.22
C ALA A 5 -39.10 47.62 12.46
N ARG A 6 -39.96 47.50 13.47
CA ARG A 6 -39.70 46.59 14.61
C ARG A 6 -39.66 45.14 14.13
N LEU A 7 -40.67 44.67 13.40
CA LEU A 7 -40.72 43.28 12.92
C LEU A 7 -39.50 42.91 12.04
N ARG A 8 -39.09 43.81 11.13
CA ARG A 8 -37.87 43.63 10.33
C ARG A 8 -36.61 43.51 11.20
N ARG A 9 -36.44 44.33 12.23
CA ARG A 9 -35.31 44.17 13.16
C ARG A 9 -35.36 42.82 13.89
N TRP A 10 -36.54 42.40 14.36
CA TRP A 10 -36.70 41.13 15.09
C TRP A 10 -36.46 39.88 14.23
N LEU A 11 -36.63 39.96 12.91
CA LEU A 11 -36.33 38.84 12.00
C LEU A 11 -34.94 38.93 11.38
N LEU A 12 -34.52 40.12 10.93
CA LEU A 12 -33.26 40.30 10.21
C LEU A 12 -32.04 40.20 11.12
N TYR A 13 -32.09 40.67 12.37
CA TYR A 13 -30.93 40.56 13.26
C TYR A 13 -30.64 39.12 13.66
N PRO A 14 -31.61 38.29 14.12
CA PRO A 14 -31.34 36.89 14.39
C PRO A 14 -30.88 36.14 13.15
N LEU A 15 -31.50 36.41 11.98
CA LEU A 15 -31.06 35.80 10.72
C LEU A 15 -29.61 36.20 10.37
N ALA A 16 -29.26 37.48 10.47
CA ALA A 16 -27.90 37.94 10.23
C ALA A 16 -26.91 37.29 11.19
N VAL A 17 -27.25 37.19 12.49
CA VAL A 17 -26.43 36.50 13.48
C VAL A 17 -26.24 35.02 13.13
N VAL A 18 -27.31 34.30 12.78
CA VAL A 18 -27.24 32.89 12.37
C VAL A 18 -26.37 32.72 11.12
N VAL A 19 -26.54 33.58 10.11
CA VAL A 19 -25.71 33.55 8.89
C VAL A 19 -24.25 33.84 9.21
N THR A 20 -23.95 34.84 10.04
CA THR A 20 -22.58 35.14 10.47
C THR A 20 -21.96 33.97 11.24
N LEU A 21 -22.70 33.34 12.15
CA LEU A 21 -22.22 32.16 12.90
C LEU A 21 -21.98 30.95 11.99
N LEU A 22 -22.81 30.75 10.96
CA LEU A 22 -22.61 29.71 9.96
C LEU A 22 -21.34 29.97 9.13
N LEU A 23 -21.14 31.20 8.65
CA LEU A 23 -19.94 31.59 7.90
C LEU A 23 -18.68 31.43 8.74
N LEU A 24 -18.71 31.83 10.02
CA LEU A 24 -17.59 31.63 10.94
C LEU A 24 -17.30 30.15 11.17
N SER A 25 -18.34 29.32 11.32
CA SER A 25 -18.20 27.86 11.45
C SER A 25 -17.58 27.23 10.21
N ILE A 26 -18.00 27.63 9.00
CA ILE A 26 -17.42 27.15 7.74
C ILE A 26 -15.96 27.58 7.61
N ALA A 27 -15.66 28.86 7.90
CA ALA A 27 -14.29 29.37 7.86
C ALA A 27 -13.38 28.66 8.88
N ALA A 28 -13.87 28.43 10.10
CA ALA A 28 -13.17 27.69 11.13
C ALA A 28 -12.94 26.22 10.71
N GLY A 29 -13.95 25.57 10.12
CA GLY A 29 -13.82 24.21 9.59
C GLY A 29 -12.80 24.11 8.46
N TYR A 30 -12.82 25.07 7.52
CA TYR A 30 -11.84 25.14 6.44
C TYR A 30 -10.43 25.42 6.96
N ALA A 31 -10.27 26.36 7.91
CA ALA A 31 -8.99 26.64 8.54
C ALA A 31 -8.47 25.40 9.28
N HIS A 32 -9.32 24.74 10.07
CA HIS A 32 -8.98 23.49 10.76
C HIS A 32 -8.53 22.42 9.76
N TYR A 33 -9.29 22.21 8.68
CA TYR A 33 -8.89 21.32 7.59
C TYR A 33 -7.50 21.66 7.06
N ARG A 34 -7.25 22.92 6.64
CA ARG A 34 -5.96 23.35 6.06
C ARG A 34 -4.78 23.28 7.03
N LEU A 35 -5.03 23.44 8.33
CA LEU A 35 -4.02 23.37 9.39
C LEU A 35 -3.70 21.93 9.82
N THR A 36 -4.67 21.02 9.71
CA THR A 36 -4.52 19.61 10.13
C THR A 36 -4.19 18.65 8.99
N LEU A 37 -4.02 19.16 7.76
CA LEU A 37 -3.40 18.38 6.69
C LEU A 37 -1.96 18.02 7.08
N TYR A 38 -1.62 16.74 6.99
CA TYR A 38 -0.23 16.29 7.05
C TYR A 38 0.46 16.62 5.72
N LYS A 39 1.12 17.79 5.68
CA LYS A 39 1.74 18.40 4.49
C LYS A 39 3.15 17.85 4.25
N ALA A 40 3.60 17.87 3.01
CA ALA A 40 4.99 17.53 2.68
C ALA A 40 5.94 18.66 3.10
N ALA A 41 7.17 18.31 3.47
CA ALA A 41 8.25 19.27 3.57
C ALA A 41 8.63 19.81 2.17
N PRO A 42 9.46 20.86 2.03
CA PRO A 42 9.96 21.29 0.72
C PRO A 42 10.69 20.17 -0.04
N ARG A 43 10.68 20.19 -1.38
CA ARG A 43 11.44 19.20 -2.19
C ARG A 43 12.93 19.31 -1.84
N GLN A 44 13.64 18.19 -1.89
CA GLN A 44 15.09 18.23 -1.77
C GLN A 44 15.66 18.86 -3.05
N THR A 45 16.45 19.92 -2.89
CA THR A 45 17.08 20.65 -3.98
C THR A 45 18.58 20.75 -3.76
N GLY A 46 19.36 20.74 -4.83
CA GLY A 46 20.83 20.77 -4.76
C GLY A 46 21.40 19.45 -4.25
N LYS A 47 22.58 19.50 -3.64
CA LYS A 47 23.33 18.30 -3.22
C LYS A 47 23.20 18.01 -1.73
N LEU A 48 22.97 16.74 -1.40
CA LEU A 48 22.99 16.19 -0.05
C LEU A 48 23.94 14.98 -0.03
N VAL A 49 24.77 14.90 1.00
CA VAL A 49 25.73 13.79 1.18
C VAL A 49 25.44 13.05 2.48
N LEU A 50 25.30 11.74 2.39
CA LEU A 50 25.18 10.84 3.53
C LEU A 50 26.45 10.00 3.64
N THR A 51 27.16 10.01 4.76
CA THR A 51 28.49 9.37 4.89
C THR A 51 28.52 8.26 5.94
N GLY A 52 29.43 7.30 5.79
CA GLY A 52 29.83 6.35 6.84
C GLY A 52 28.91 5.15 7.07
N ALA A 53 27.79 5.05 6.35
CA ALA A 53 26.86 3.94 6.51
C ALA A 53 27.33 2.66 5.80
N THR A 54 26.80 1.52 6.23
CA THR A 54 26.71 0.33 5.37
C THR A 54 25.50 0.49 4.46
N VAL A 55 25.70 0.50 3.14
CA VAL A 55 24.62 0.72 2.16
C VAL A 55 24.31 -0.59 1.44
N LEU A 56 23.03 -0.98 1.38
CA LEU A 56 22.57 -2.15 0.63
C LEU A 56 22.31 -1.76 -0.83
N VAL A 57 23.27 -2.06 -1.71
CA VAL A 57 23.31 -1.58 -3.10
C VAL A 57 22.84 -2.66 -4.07
N GLY A 58 22.15 -2.23 -5.13
CA GLY A 58 21.75 -3.11 -6.23
C GLY A 58 20.56 -4.05 -5.90
N PRO A 59 20.12 -4.85 -6.89
CA PRO A 59 18.97 -5.75 -6.73
C PRO A 59 19.24 -6.91 -5.75
N ASP A 60 20.50 -7.25 -5.52
CA ASP A 60 20.86 -8.31 -4.56
C ASP A 60 20.98 -7.77 -3.13
N LEU A 61 20.83 -6.46 -2.90
CA LEU A 61 21.04 -5.79 -1.62
C LEU A 61 22.45 -6.04 -1.04
N THR A 62 23.48 -6.03 -1.89
CA THR A 62 24.87 -6.28 -1.46
C THR A 62 25.31 -5.20 -0.47
N PRO A 63 25.85 -5.57 0.72
CA PRO A 63 26.28 -4.57 1.69
C PRO A 63 27.62 -3.95 1.29
N HIS A 64 27.65 -2.62 1.19
CA HIS A 64 28.86 -1.82 0.99
C HIS A 64 29.17 -1.01 2.25
N PRO A 65 30.13 -1.44 3.10
CA PRO A 65 30.47 -0.75 4.34
C PRO A 65 31.15 0.60 4.08
N ASN A 66 31.08 1.52 5.05
CA ASN A 66 31.74 2.84 5.03
C ASN A 66 31.49 3.63 3.74
N SER A 67 30.28 3.52 3.19
CA SER A 67 29.93 4.14 1.93
C SER A 67 29.39 5.56 2.12
N THR A 68 29.57 6.35 1.08
CA THR A 68 28.95 7.65 0.91
C THR A 68 27.86 7.55 -0.16
N ILE A 69 26.69 8.16 0.10
CA ILE A 69 25.61 8.35 -0.87
C ILE A 69 25.56 9.84 -1.21
N LEU A 70 25.70 10.17 -2.50
CA LEU A 70 25.46 11.51 -3.02
C LEU A 70 24.05 11.55 -3.63
N ILE A 71 23.27 12.53 -3.20
CA ILE A 71 21.91 12.78 -3.67
C ILE A 71 21.89 14.17 -4.31
N GLU A 72 21.25 14.30 -5.46
CA GLU A 72 21.01 15.57 -6.15
C GLU A 72 19.57 15.62 -6.67
N ASP A 73 18.85 16.68 -6.30
CA ASP A 73 17.45 16.93 -6.70
C ASP A 73 16.53 15.69 -6.55
N GLY A 74 16.71 14.96 -5.45
CA GLY A 74 15.94 13.78 -5.06
C GLY A 74 16.41 12.46 -5.66
N LEU A 75 17.46 12.46 -6.49
CA LEU A 75 18.02 11.27 -7.13
C LEU A 75 19.38 10.90 -6.52
N ILE A 76 19.65 9.60 -6.44
CA ILE A 76 20.98 9.10 -6.10
C ILE A 76 21.89 9.32 -7.32
N THR A 77 23.03 9.97 -7.15
CA THR A 77 24.00 10.19 -8.23
C THR A 77 25.27 9.37 -8.07
N ALA A 78 25.63 8.98 -6.85
CA ALA A 78 26.76 8.08 -6.58
C ALA A 78 26.60 7.34 -5.25
N ILE A 79 27.11 6.10 -5.19
CA ILE A 79 27.25 5.31 -3.95
C ILE A 79 28.62 4.64 -3.95
N GLY A 80 29.33 4.70 -2.82
CA GLY A 80 30.56 3.93 -2.62
C GLY A 80 31.52 4.55 -1.60
N PRO A 81 32.63 3.86 -1.30
CA PRO A 81 33.62 4.33 -0.32
C PRO A 81 34.41 5.53 -0.82
N ASP A 82 34.66 5.61 -2.14
CA ASP A 82 35.53 6.63 -2.76
C ASP A 82 34.74 7.77 -3.44
N VAL A 83 33.44 7.91 -3.12
CA VAL A 83 32.62 8.99 -3.68
C VAL A 83 33.17 10.34 -3.23
N ALA A 84 33.64 11.13 -4.19
CA ALA A 84 34.16 12.46 -3.93
C ALA A 84 33.06 13.36 -3.33
N ILE A 85 33.33 13.91 -2.14
CA ILE A 85 32.39 14.78 -1.43
C ILE A 85 32.58 16.21 -1.93
N PRO A 86 31.57 16.83 -2.58
CA PRO A 86 31.68 18.21 -3.03
C PRO A 86 31.86 19.19 -1.85
N GLN A 87 32.48 20.34 -2.12
CA GLN A 87 32.59 21.43 -1.13
C GLN A 87 31.22 22.08 -0.88
N ASP A 88 31.02 22.60 0.34
CA ASP A 88 29.84 23.41 0.73
C ASP A 88 28.46 22.76 0.49
N VAL A 89 28.37 21.44 0.62
CA VAL A 89 27.10 20.68 0.55
C VAL A 89 26.58 20.32 1.93
N ALA A 90 25.26 20.12 2.05
CA ALA A 90 24.68 19.55 3.26
C ALA A 90 25.20 18.12 3.46
N ARG A 91 25.64 17.80 4.68
CA ARG A 91 26.23 16.49 5.02
C ARG A 91 25.55 15.91 6.26
N ARG A 92 25.31 14.60 6.24
CA ARG A 92 24.81 13.83 7.39
C ARG A 92 25.68 12.60 7.59
N ASP A 93 26.26 12.50 8.78
CA ASP A 93 27.01 11.30 9.17
C ASP A 93 26.04 10.22 9.65
N LEU A 94 26.12 9.05 9.02
CA LEU A 94 25.34 7.85 9.28
C LEU A 94 26.26 6.69 9.71
N THR A 95 27.45 6.98 10.22
CA THR A 95 28.37 5.98 10.77
C THR A 95 27.66 5.04 11.75
N GLY A 96 27.85 3.73 11.54
CA GLY A 96 27.22 2.69 12.35
C GLY A 96 25.75 2.38 12.01
N ARG A 97 25.18 3.02 10.98
CA ARG A 97 23.83 2.72 10.47
C ARG A 97 23.87 1.87 9.20
N THR A 98 22.75 1.20 8.94
CA THR A 98 22.52 0.52 7.66
C THR A 98 21.48 1.28 6.84
N VAL A 99 21.78 1.52 5.56
CA VAL A 99 20.88 2.17 4.61
C VAL A 99 20.39 1.15 3.59
N LEU A 100 19.08 1.05 3.41
CA LEU A 100 18.44 0.17 2.44
C LEU A 100 17.38 0.95 1.62
N PRO A 101 16.90 0.43 0.48
CA PRO A 101 15.79 1.05 -0.22
C PRO A 101 14.59 1.21 0.71
N GLY A 102 13.84 2.31 0.54
CA GLY A 102 12.57 2.50 1.21
C GLY A 102 11.63 1.33 0.92
N LEU A 103 10.90 0.89 1.95
CA LEU A 103 10.03 -0.28 1.86
C LEU A 103 8.79 0.02 1.01
N ILE A 104 8.30 -1.03 0.35
CA ILE A 104 7.11 -1.04 -0.49
C ILE A 104 6.09 -2.00 0.13
N ASP A 105 4.98 -1.45 0.63
CA ASP A 105 3.85 -2.27 1.10
C ASP A 105 2.93 -2.60 -0.08
N SER A 106 2.96 -3.84 -0.54
CA SER A 106 2.29 -4.25 -1.78
C SER A 106 0.80 -4.57 -1.60
N HIS A 107 0.24 -4.43 -0.40
CA HIS A 107 -1.20 -4.63 -0.22
C HIS A 107 -1.72 -3.79 0.94
N VAL A 108 -2.42 -2.70 0.63
CA VAL A 108 -3.06 -1.85 1.64
C VAL A 108 -4.41 -1.34 1.16
N HIS A 109 -5.28 -1.01 2.11
CA HIS A 109 -6.53 -0.29 1.92
C HIS A 109 -6.39 1.10 2.54
N LEU A 110 -6.23 2.13 1.71
CA LEU A 110 -5.90 3.48 2.17
C LEU A 110 -7.12 4.18 2.76
N ASN A 111 -8.31 3.88 2.26
CA ASN A 111 -9.53 4.53 2.69
C ASN A 111 -10.10 3.96 4.01
N ALA A 112 -9.88 2.68 4.29
CA ALA A 112 -10.38 2.05 5.52
C ALA A 112 -9.80 2.70 6.79
N PRO A 113 -10.60 3.06 7.81
CA PRO A 113 -10.04 3.57 9.07
C PRO A 113 -9.19 2.51 9.78
N GLU A 114 -8.15 2.93 10.52
CA GLU A 114 -7.38 2.00 11.36
C GLU A 114 -8.17 1.67 12.63
N VAL A 115 -8.64 0.42 12.75
CA VAL A 115 -9.47 -0.04 13.88
C VAL A 115 -8.74 -1.15 14.65
N PRO A 116 -8.63 -1.06 15.99
CA PRO A 116 -8.14 -2.18 16.78
C PRO A 116 -8.99 -3.43 16.60
N ARG A 117 -8.35 -4.59 16.61
CA ARG A 117 -9.07 -5.86 16.49
C ARG A 117 -10.05 -6.03 17.65
N GLY A 118 -11.29 -6.43 17.32
CA GLY A 118 -12.35 -6.64 18.29
C GLY A 118 -13.00 -5.36 18.83
N LYS A 119 -12.59 -4.17 18.35
CA LYS A 119 -13.30 -2.93 18.65
C LYS A 119 -14.46 -2.75 17.66
N ASP A 120 -15.67 -2.68 18.20
CA ASP A 120 -16.84 -2.24 17.44
C ASP A 120 -16.83 -0.71 17.34
N LEU A 121 -17.06 -0.18 16.14
CA LEU A 121 -17.20 1.26 15.91
C LEU A 121 -18.61 1.71 16.31
N GLY A 122 -18.69 2.70 17.19
CA GLY A 122 -19.95 3.31 17.61
C GLY A 122 -20.28 4.58 16.84
N LEU A 123 -21.51 5.09 17.03
CA LEU A 123 -21.96 6.35 16.45
C LEU A 123 -21.04 7.54 16.78
N LEU A 124 -20.40 7.51 17.96
CA LEU A 124 -19.49 8.56 18.43
C LEU A 124 -18.12 8.54 17.73
N ASP A 125 -17.72 7.44 17.09
CA ASP A 125 -16.46 7.36 16.33
C ASP A 125 -16.63 7.99 14.91
N LEU A 126 -17.86 8.04 14.38
CA LEU A 126 -18.13 8.47 13.00
C LEU A 126 -17.60 9.87 12.64
N PRO A 127 -17.73 10.91 13.48
CA PRO A 127 -17.21 12.24 13.12
C PRO A 127 -15.69 12.23 12.89
N GLY A 128 -14.94 11.46 13.68
CA GLY A 128 -13.49 11.31 13.53
C GLY A 128 -13.13 10.59 12.24
N ILE A 129 -13.80 9.46 11.97
CA ILE A 129 -13.62 8.67 10.74
C ILE A 129 -13.87 9.53 9.50
N VAL A 130 -14.98 10.27 9.47
CA VAL A 130 -15.32 11.16 8.36
C VAL A 130 -14.28 12.28 8.23
N ALA A 131 -13.84 12.87 9.34
CA ALA A 131 -12.83 13.92 9.31
C ALA A 131 -11.45 13.42 8.80
N ASP A 132 -11.04 12.21 9.17
CA ASP A 132 -9.82 11.58 8.67
C ASP A 132 -9.95 11.20 7.19
N TRP A 133 -11.12 10.70 6.77
CA TRP A 133 -11.45 10.40 5.37
C TRP A 133 -11.24 11.61 4.45
N TYR A 134 -11.83 12.77 4.80
CA TYR A 134 -11.67 14.00 4.02
C TYR A 134 -10.23 14.56 4.03
N ARG A 135 -9.43 14.20 5.03
CA ARG A 135 -8.01 14.61 5.18
C ARG A 135 -7.02 13.54 4.69
N TYR A 136 -7.53 12.48 4.07
CA TYR A 136 -6.74 11.37 3.56
C TYR A 136 -5.90 10.68 4.63
N HIS A 137 -6.50 10.37 5.79
CA HIS A 137 -5.89 9.57 6.87
C HIS A 137 -4.44 9.99 7.20
N PRO A 138 -4.21 11.22 7.71
CA PRO A 138 -2.87 11.76 7.92
C PRO A 138 -2.01 10.89 8.84
N ASP A 139 -2.61 10.25 9.83
CA ASP A 139 -1.93 9.37 10.76
C ASP A 139 -1.43 8.10 10.08
N LYS A 140 -2.25 7.48 9.22
CA LYS A 140 -1.86 6.34 8.39
C LYS A 140 -0.66 6.68 7.51
N ARG A 141 -0.72 7.82 6.80
CA ARG A 141 0.39 8.30 5.94
C ARG A 141 1.67 8.54 6.73
N ARG A 142 1.57 9.16 7.91
CA ARG A 142 2.71 9.36 8.81
C ARG A 142 3.25 8.01 9.32
N ASN A 143 2.38 7.07 9.64
CA ASN A 143 2.76 5.76 10.16
C ASN A 143 3.47 4.89 9.13
N PHE A 144 3.11 4.96 7.84
CA PHE A 144 3.91 4.36 6.76
C PHE A 144 5.34 4.92 6.77
N LEU A 145 5.47 6.24 6.68
CA LEU A 145 6.77 6.91 6.56
C LEU A 145 7.67 6.66 7.77
N ARG A 146 7.14 6.75 9.00
CA ARG A 146 7.94 6.51 10.22
C ARG A 146 8.45 5.07 10.36
N ASN A 147 7.83 4.12 9.65
CA ASN A 147 8.25 2.72 9.61
C ASN A 147 9.04 2.38 8.32
N GLY A 148 9.53 3.40 7.60
CA GLY A 148 10.35 3.19 6.40
C GLY A 148 9.58 2.84 5.13
N VAL A 149 8.24 2.85 5.16
CA VAL A 149 7.40 2.58 3.99
C VAL A 149 7.29 3.85 3.15
N THR A 150 8.00 3.88 2.03
CA THR A 150 8.06 5.03 1.11
C THR A 150 7.15 4.87 -0.11
N THR A 151 6.67 3.66 -0.38
CA THR A 151 5.71 3.35 -1.45
C THR A 151 4.67 2.35 -0.96
N VAL A 152 3.44 2.48 -1.43
CA VAL A 152 2.35 1.55 -1.12
C VAL A 152 1.56 1.23 -2.39
N ARG A 153 1.06 -0.01 -2.48
CA ARG A 153 0.09 -0.44 -3.49
C ARG A 153 -1.31 -0.53 -2.87
N SER A 154 -2.19 0.41 -3.25
CA SER A 154 -3.61 0.42 -2.84
C SER A 154 -4.38 -0.63 -3.65
N MET A 155 -5.08 -1.53 -2.94
CA MET A 155 -5.68 -2.74 -3.50
C MET A 155 -7.21 -2.80 -3.37
N GLY A 156 -7.87 -1.66 -3.54
CA GLY A 156 -9.33 -1.58 -3.51
C GLY A 156 -9.82 -0.41 -2.68
N ASP A 157 -9.74 0.78 -3.26
CA ASP A 157 -10.22 2.04 -2.68
C ASP A 157 -11.10 2.74 -3.73
N GLU A 158 -11.95 3.68 -3.30
CA GLU A 158 -12.75 4.51 -4.21
C GLU A 158 -11.85 5.22 -5.21
N ASN A 159 -12.16 5.02 -6.50
CA ASN A 159 -11.31 5.45 -7.61
C ASN A 159 -10.96 6.94 -7.53
N GLU A 160 -11.97 7.82 -7.48
CA GLU A 160 -11.74 9.27 -7.45
C GLU A 160 -10.97 9.73 -6.21
N TRP A 161 -11.23 9.10 -5.06
CA TRP A 161 -10.57 9.43 -3.81
C TRP A 161 -9.08 9.08 -3.87
N VAL A 162 -8.76 7.87 -4.33
CA VAL A 162 -7.37 7.39 -4.36
C VAL A 162 -6.54 8.08 -5.44
N HIS A 163 -7.14 8.40 -6.60
CA HIS A 163 -6.52 9.23 -7.62
C HIS A 163 -6.20 10.65 -7.11
N THR A 164 -7.13 11.25 -6.37
CA THR A 164 -6.90 12.57 -5.76
C THR A 164 -5.78 12.51 -4.72
N LEU A 165 -5.73 11.45 -3.90
CA LEU A 165 -4.63 11.26 -2.96
C LEU A 165 -3.29 11.10 -3.66
N ARG A 166 -3.21 10.26 -4.71
CA ARG A 166 -2.01 10.03 -5.51
C ARG A 166 -1.46 11.34 -6.05
N ARG A 167 -2.30 12.15 -6.72
CA ARG A 167 -1.92 13.47 -7.26
C ARG A 167 -1.41 14.41 -6.17
N ARG A 168 -2.16 14.58 -5.08
CA ARG A 168 -1.76 15.50 -3.99
C ARG A 168 -0.44 15.11 -3.32
N ILE A 169 -0.14 13.82 -3.25
CA ILE A 169 1.16 13.34 -2.75
C ILE A 169 2.27 13.58 -3.79
N ALA A 170 2.03 13.33 -5.07
CA ALA A 170 2.99 13.55 -6.14
C ALA A 170 3.34 15.04 -6.33
N ASP A 171 2.34 15.91 -6.25
CA ASP A 171 2.48 17.37 -6.35
C ASP A 171 3.21 17.98 -5.14
N GLY A 172 3.26 17.25 -4.03
CA GLY A 172 3.90 17.70 -2.79
C GLY A 172 2.97 18.48 -1.86
N ASP A 173 1.66 18.45 -2.08
CA ASP A 173 0.68 19.04 -1.15
C ASP A 173 0.63 18.27 0.18
N LEU A 174 0.73 16.93 0.10
CA LEU A 174 0.58 16.02 1.22
C LEU A 174 1.84 15.16 1.41
N ALA A 175 2.24 14.95 2.66
CA ALA A 175 3.27 13.97 3.00
C ALA A 175 2.67 12.55 2.96
N GLY A 176 3.37 11.60 2.37
CA GLY A 176 2.94 10.20 2.36
C GLY A 176 3.88 9.34 1.55
N PRO A 177 3.66 8.01 1.54
CA PRO A 177 4.33 7.15 0.58
C PRO A 177 3.88 7.48 -0.84
N ARG A 178 4.66 7.14 -1.86
CA ARG A 178 4.21 7.10 -3.25
C ARG A 178 3.14 6.03 -3.41
N LEU A 179 2.15 6.30 -4.26
CA LEU A 179 0.99 5.44 -4.45
C LEU A 179 1.05 4.77 -5.82
N LEU A 180 1.02 3.45 -5.80
CA LEU A 180 0.57 2.62 -6.91
C LEU A 180 -0.86 2.19 -6.60
N ILE A 181 -1.79 2.29 -7.53
CA ILE A 181 -3.22 2.12 -7.23
C ILE A 181 -3.86 1.10 -8.16
N ALA A 182 -4.72 0.25 -7.60
CA ALA A 182 -5.64 -0.60 -8.37
C ALA A 182 -6.97 0.10 -8.68
N GLY A 183 -7.29 1.16 -7.94
CA GLY A 183 -8.61 1.77 -7.93
C GLY A 183 -9.66 0.81 -7.33
N PRO A 184 -10.82 0.64 -7.99
CA PRO A 184 -11.91 -0.17 -7.47
C PRO A 184 -11.67 -1.68 -7.61
N ILE A 185 -12.39 -2.46 -6.80
CA ILE A 185 -12.38 -3.92 -6.85
C ILE A 185 -13.41 -4.42 -7.87
N PHE A 186 -12.98 -5.23 -8.83
CA PHE A 186 -13.89 -6.01 -9.66
C PHE A 186 -14.42 -7.22 -8.87
N THR A 187 -15.74 -7.32 -8.77
CA THR A 187 -16.45 -8.36 -8.00
C THR A 187 -17.89 -8.50 -8.51
N THR A 188 -18.75 -9.15 -7.73
CA THR A 188 -20.18 -9.36 -8.02
C THR A 188 -21.05 -8.80 -6.89
N PRO A 189 -22.37 -8.61 -7.09
CA PRO A 189 -23.28 -8.23 -6.01
C PRO A 189 -23.26 -9.21 -4.82
N GLY A 190 -23.07 -10.51 -5.07
CA GLY A 190 -22.91 -11.54 -4.03
C GLY A 190 -21.47 -11.79 -3.58
N GLY A 191 -20.49 -11.02 -4.06
CA GLY A 191 -19.07 -11.21 -3.83
C GLY A 191 -18.49 -10.33 -2.72
N HIS A 192 -17.24 -10.58 -2.32
CA HIS A 192 -16.50 -9.67 -1.43
C HIS A 192 -15.95 -8.46 -2.23
N PRO A 193 -16.02 -7.21 -1.71
CA PRO A 193 -16.47 -6.81 -0.37
C PRO A 193 -17.98 -6.54 -0.20
N VAL A 194 -18.77 -6.50 -1.28
CA VAL A 194 -20.21 -6.11 -1.26
C VAL A 194 -21.01 -6.97 -0.27
N ALA A 195 -20.96 -8.28 -0.44
CA ALA A 195 -21.74 -9.20 0.37
C ALA A 195 -21.15 -9.43 1.76
N THR A 196 -19.89 -9.06 2.04
CA THR A 196 -19.19 -9.40 3.28
C THR A 196 -19.08 -8.25 4.26
N ILE A 197 -18.65 -7.08 3.80
CA ILE A 197 -18.48 -5.87 4.62
C ILE A 197 -19.46 -4.75 4.23
N GLY A 198 -20.40 -5.03 3.33
CA GLY A 198 -21.52 -4.14 3.04
C GLY A 198 -21.17 -2.93 2.19
N VAL A 199 -20.11 -3.00 1.37
CA VAL A 199 -19.81 -1.95 0.38
C VAL A 199 -21.01 -1.79 -0.56
N GLU A 200 -21.48 -0.56 -0.72
CA GLU A 200 -22.64 -0.28 -1.57
C GLU A 200 -22.36 -0.71 -3.03
N PRO A 201 -23.25 -1.48 -3.68
CA PRO A 201 -23.03 -1.98 -5.04
C PRO A 201 -22.78 -0.90 -6.11
N ASN A 202 -23.29 0.32 -5.87
CA ASN A 202 -23.14 1.47 -6.77
C ASN A 202 -22.01 2.42 -6.34
N SER A 203 -21.21 2.05 -5.32
CA SER A 203 -20.09 2.87 -4.87
C SER A 203 -18.95 2.87 -5.88
N ASP A 204 -18.11 3.91 -5.81
CA ASP A 204 -16.91 4.00 -6.64
C ASP A 204 -15.78 3.05 -6.21
N ALA A 205 -15.96 2.28 -5.13
CA ALA A 205 -14.99 1.29 -4.63
C ALA A 205 -15.10 -0.07 -5.35
N VAL A 206 -16.19 -0.32 -6.10
CA VAL A 206 -16.41 -1.61 -6.78
C VAL A 206 -16.78 -1.44 -8.25
N ARG A 207 -16.52 -2.49 -9.04
CA ARG A 207 -16.97 -2.65 -10.42
C ARG A 207 -17.68 -4.00 -10.53
N LEU A 208 -18.95 -3.97 -10.92
CA LEU A 208 -19.84 -5.14 -10.97
C LEU A 208 -20.30 -5.41 -12.41
N PRO A 209 -19.40 -5.81 -13.33
CA PRO A 209 -19.81 -6.11 -14.70
C PRO A 209 -20.69 -7.36 -14.75
N ASP A 210 -21.77 -7.30 -15.52
CA ASP A 210 -22.73 -8.38 -15.74
C ASP A 210 -22.52 -9.12 -17.07
N SER A 211 -21.57 -8.64 -17.88
CA SER A 211 -21.26 -9.13 -19.22
C SER A 211 -19.78 -8.91 -19.55
N PRO A 212 -19.18 -9.74 -20.43
CA PRO A 212 -17.82 -9.54 -20.93
C PRO A 212 -17.60 -8.14 -21.51
N GLU A 213 -18.56 -7.62 -22.28
CA GLU A 213 -18.48 -6.31 -22.93
C GLU A 213 -18.40 -5.18 -21.89
N ARG A 214 -19.27 -5.25 -20.87
CA ARG A 214 -19.26 -4.26 -19.78
C ARG A 214 -17.98 -4.34 -18.96
N ALA A 215 -17.45 -5.54 -18.75
CA ALA A 215 -16.18 -5.74 -18.05
C ALA A 215 -15.02 -5.06 -18.78
N ARG A 216 -14.95 -5.22 -20.11
CA ARG A 216 -13.94 -4.57 -20.96
C ARG A 216 -14.07 -3.05 -20.93
N GLU A 217 -15.29 -2.53 -20.97
CA GLU A 217 -15.53 -1.08 -20.88
C GLU A 217 -15.03 -0.53 -19.54
N MET A 218 -15.39 -1.19 -18.43
CA MET A 218 -14.96 -0.79 -17.08
C MET A 218 -13.44 -0.84 -16.92
N VAL A 219 -12.77 -1.88 -17.41
CA VAL A 219 -11.29 -1.96 -17.37
C VAL A 219 -10.67 -0.85 -18.20
N ARG A 220 -11.12 -0.68 -19.45
CA ARG A 220 -10.61 0.37 -20.36
C ARG A 220 -10.72 1.76 -19.74
N ALA A 221 -11.80 2.04 -19.00
CA ALA A 221 -11.98 3.32 -18.33
C ALA A 221 -10.97 3.58 -17.20
N LEU A 222 -10.41 2.54 -16.58
CA LEU A 222 -9.42 2.64 -15.50
C LEU A 222 -7.98 2.68 -16.01
N VAL A 223 -7.69 1.91 -17.06
CA VAL A 223 -6.31 1.72 -17.57
C VAL A 223 -5.93 2.71 -18.69
N THR A 224 -6.85 3.60 -19.06
CA THR A 224 -6.60 4.65 -20.06
C THR A 224 -6.86 6.03 -19.46
N GLY A 225 -6.51 7.09 -20.22
CA GLY A 225 -6.67 8.48 -19.77
C GLY A 225 -5.36 9.10 -19.28
N ALA A 226 -5.46 10.24 -18.61
CA ALA A 226 -4.30 11.04 -18.20
C ALA A 226 -3.58 10.51 -16.95
N ASP A 227 -4.29 9.76 -16.11
CA ASP A 227 -3.82 9.29 -14.81
C ASP A 227 -4.37 7.86 -14.60
N PRO A 228 -3.97 6.84 -15.38
CA PRO A 228 -4.55 5.50 -15.29
C PRO A 228 -4.17 4.78 -13.97
N VAL A 229 -4.91 3.74 -13.62
CA VAL A 229 -4.51 2.83 -12.52
C VAL A 229 -3.25 2.05 -12.91
N ASP A 230 -2.46 1.65 -11.91
CA ASP A 230 -1.20 0.91 -12.12
C ASP A 230 -1.44 -0.61 -12.29
N LEU A 231 -2.57 -1.10 -11.80
CA LEU A 231 -3.00 -2.49 -11.92
C LEU A 231 -4.52 -2.62 -11.79
N ILE A 232 -5.06 -3.82 -12.01
CA ILE A 232 -6.45 -4.16 -11.74
C ILE A 232 -6.53 -5.16 -10.58
N LYS A 233 -7.49 -4.94 -9.68
CA LYS A 233 -7.82 -5.85 -8.59
C LYS A 233 -9.13 -6.58 -8.87
N VAL A 234 -9.11 -7.91 -8.76
CA VAL A 234 -10.30 -8.75 -8.81
C VAL A 234 -10.48 -9.52 -7.49
N VAL A 235 -11.72 -9.87 -7.16
CA VAL A 235 -12.04 -10.84 -6.11
C VAL A 235 -12.71 -12.04 -6.75
N GLN A 236 -12.05 -13.20 -6.70
CA GLN A 236 -12.61 -14.48 -7.15
C GLN A 236 -12.80 -15.37 -5.92
N GLU A 237 -13.99 -15.37 -5.33
CA GLU A 237 -14.24 -16.15 -4.12
C GLU A 237 -15.64 -16.75 -4.09
N ARG A 238 -15.73 -18.06 -3.88
CA ARG A 238 -16.99 -18.80 -3.68
C ARG A 238 -17.48 -18.86 -2.23
N GLY A 239 -16.66 -18.40 -1.28
CA GLY A 239 -16.97 -18.44 0.14
C GLY A 239 -16.79 -19.84 0.75
N ASN A 240 -17.52 -20.12 1.83
CA ASN A 240 -17.56 -21.42 2.51
C ASN A 240 -19.04 -21.82 2.69
N PRO A 241 -19.49 -22.97 2.15
CA PRO A 241 -20.86 -23.46 2.31
C PRO A 241 -21.38 -23.52 3.75
N GLU A 242 -20.49 -23.76 4.72
CA GLU A 242 -20.85 -23.86 6.14
C GLU A 242 -20.93 -22.51 6.86
N ARG A 243 -20.31 -21.46 6.31
CA ARG A 243 -20.25 -20.12 6.94
C ARG A 243 -21.00 -19.07 6.14
N LYS A 244 -20.64 -18.92 4.87
CA LYS A 244 -21.19 -17.93 3.94
C LYS A 244 -20.77 -18.27 2.52
N VAL A 245 -21.75 -18.57 1.67
CA VAL A 245 -21.53 -18.70 0.23
C VAL A 245 -21.39 -17.30 -0.38
N LEU A 246 -20.43 -17.14 -1.28
CA LEU A 246 -20.21 -15.92 -2.05
C LEU A 246 -20.33 -16.22 -3.55
N GLU A 247 -20.61 -15.18 -4.31
CA GLU A 247 -20.74 -15.26 -5.76
C GLU A 247 -19.40 -14.89 -6.43
N PRO A 248 -18.66 -15.87 -6.99
CA PRO A 248 -17.45 -15.56 -7.76
C PRO A 248 -17.79 -14.89 -9.09
N ILE A 249 -16.82 -14.20 -9.70
CA ILE A 249 -16.98 -13.67 -11.06
C ILE A 249 -17.11 -14.85 -12.04
N ARG A 250 -18.07 -14.76 -12.97
CA ARG A 250 -18.23 -15.77 -14.01
C ARG A 250 -16.95 -15.89 -14.86
N PRO A 251 -16.52 -17.09 -15.28
CA PRO A 251 -15.27 -17.28 -16.02
C PRO A 251 -15.13 -16.45 -17.31
N ASP A 252 -16.22 -16.24 -18.05
CA ASP A 252 -16.23 -15.42 -19.28
C ASP A 252 -16.01 -13.94 -18.99
N ILE A 253 -16.61 -13.42 -17.91
CA ILE A 253 -16.42 -12.05 -17.43
C ILE A 253 -15.00 -11.88 -16.88
N LEU A 254 -14.52 -12.83 -16.07
CA LEU A 254 -13.16 -12.81 -15.51
C LEU A 254 -12.09 -12.80 -16.62
N ALA A 255 -12.25 -13.66 -17.62
CA ALA A 255 -11.37 -13.68 -18.79
C ALA A 255 -11.41 -12.35 -19.57
N ALA A 256 -12.59 -11.73 -19.69
CA ALA A 256 -12.72 -10.43 -20.36
C ALA A 256 -12.04 -9.28 -19.60
N ILE A 257 -12.09 -9.29 -18.26
CA ILE A 257 -11.35 -8.34 -17.40
C ILE A 257 -9.85 -8.47 -17.65
N ILE A 258 -9.33 -9.68 -17.56
CA ILE A 258 -7.88 -9.94 -17.66
C ILE A 258 -7.36 -9.66 -19.07
N ASP A 259 -8.04 -10.17 -20.10
CA ASP A 259 -7.67 -9.95 -21.51
C ASP A 259 -7.68 -8.45 -21.85
N GLU A 260 -8.64 -7.68 -21.35
CA GLU A 260 -8.64 -6.23 -21.57
C GLU A 260 -7.50 -5.54 -20.84
N ALA A 261 -7.23 -5.87 -19.57
CA ALA A 261 -6.11 -5.27 -18.83
C ALA A 261 -4.78 -5.54 -19.54
N HIS A 262 -4.56 -6.77 -19.99
CA HIS A 262 -3.36 -7.19 -20.73
C HIS A 262 -3.21 -6.47 -22.07
N ARG A 263 -4.30 -6.18 -22.79
CA ARG A 263 -4.24 -5.36 -24.02
C ARG A 263 -3.68 -3.97 -23.81
N HIS A 264 -3.79 -3.43 -22.59
CA HIS A 264 -3.21 -2.14 -22.20
C HIS A 264 -1.94 -2.31 -21.35
N GLY A 265 -1.34 -3.50 -21.32
CA GLY A 265 -0.12 -3.77 -20.55
C GLY A 265 -0.30 -3.70 -19.03
N THR A 266 -1.53 -3.75 -18.53
CA THR A 266 -1.86 -3.64 -17.10
C THR A 266 -2.01 -5.03 -16.48
N LYS A 267 -1.38 -5.25 -15.33
CA LYS A 267 -1.45 -6.53 -14.62
C LYS A 267 -2.70 -6.66 -13.75
N VAL A 268 -3.11 -7.89 -13.49
CA VAL A 268 -4.28 -8.22 -12.65
C VAL A 268 -3.84 -9.03 -11.44
N PHE A 269 -4.22 -8.57 -10.26
CA PHE A 269 -4.02 -9.28 -8.99
C PHE A 269 -5.36 -9.68 -8.39
N ALA A 270 -5.41 -10.88 -7.83
CA ALA A 270 -6.65 -11.49 -7.36
C ALA A 270 -6.63 -11.85 -5.89
N HIS A 271 -7.68 -11.47 -5.17
CA HIS A 271 -8.07 -12.20 -3.96
C HIS A 271 -8.72 -13.53 -4.38
N TRP A 272 -8.45 -14.59 -3.63
CA TRP A 272 -8.98 -15.93 -3.89
C TRP A 272 -9.22 -16.70 -2.59
N GLY A 273 -10.14 -17.68 -2.62
CA GLY A 273 -10.52 -18.44 -1.42
C GLY A 273 -10.24 -19.95 -1.50
N THR A 274 -10.58 -20.57 -2.61
CA THR A 274 -10.53 -22.03 -2.76
C THR A 274 -9.66 -22.43 -3.94
N ARG A 275 -9.34 -23.72 -4.04
CA ARG A 275 -8.62 -24.24 -5.21
C ARG A 275 -9.37 -24.02 -6.52
N ALA A 276 -10.70 -24.15 -6.52
CA ALA A 276 -11.51 -23.89 -7.70
C ALA A 276 -11.45 -22.41 -8.12
N ASP A 277 -11.40 -21.48 -7.16
CA ASP A 277 -11.20 -20.05 -7.45
C ASP A 277 -9.84 -19.80 -8.12
N LEU A 278 -8.79 -20.44 -7.60
CA LEU A 278 -7.46 -20.36 -8.19
C LEU A 278 -7.39 -20.97 -9.58
N ASP A 279 -8.04 -22.11 -9.81
CA ASP A 279 -8.06 -22.75 -11.12
C ASP A 279 -8.73 -21.85 -12.18
N ASP A 280 -9.83 -21.15 -11.84
CA ASP A 280 -10.43 -20.15 -12.73
C ASP A 280 -9.47 -18.99 -13.04
N LEU A 281 -8.81 -18.46 -12.01
CA LEU A 281 -7.85 -17.36 -12.15
C LEU A 281 -6.66 -17.75 -13.04
N LEU A 282 -6.13 -18.96 -12.86
CA LEU A 282 -5.04 -19.49 -13.69
C LEU A 282 -5.49 -19.77 -15.12
N ALA A 283 -6.74 -20.19 -15.32
CA ALA A 283 -7.32 -20.38 -16.66
C ALA A 283 -7.53 -19.04 -17.37
N ALA A 284 -7.92 -17.99 -16.64
CA ALA A 284 -8.12 -16.65 -17.17
C ALA A 284 -6.81 -15.85 -17.35
N GLY A 285 -5.70 -16.31 -16.77
CA GLY A 285 -4.37 -15.72 -16.98
C GLY A 285 -3.98 -14.64 -15.96
N VAL A 286 -4.40 -14.75 -14.69
CA VAL A 286 -4.02 -13.80 -13.64
C VAL A 286 -2.50 -13.65 -13.49
N ASP A 287 -2.01 -12.45 -13.18
CA ASP A 287 -0.57 -12.17 -13.00
C ASP A 287 -0.09 -12.38 -11.57
N GLY A 288 -0.97 -12.18 -10.60
CA GLY A 288 -0.63 -12.30 -9.19
C GLY A 288 -1.80 -12.62 -8.28
N LEU A 289 -1.44 -13.17 -7.14
CA LEU A 289 -2.36 -13.59 -6.10
C LEU A 289 -2.09 -12.77 -4.85
N ASP A 290 -3.16 -12.21 -4.30
CA ASP A 290 -3.15 -11.63 -2.98
C ASP A 290 -3.70 -12.66 -1.99
N HIS A 291 -3.05 -12.70 -0.84
CA HIS A 291 -3.27 -13.60 0.27
C HIS A 291 -2.94 -15.07 -0.06
N LEU A 292 -2.45 -15.79 0.95
CA LEU A 292 -2.57 -17.24 1.01
C LEU A 292 -3.78 -17.57 1.89
N GLU A 293 -4.93 -17.79 1.25
CA GLU A 293 -6.16 -18.03 1.98
C GLU A 293 -6.16 -19.41 2.63
N ALA A 294 -6.60 -19.48 3.89
CA ALA A 294 -6.52 -20.66 4.72
C ALA A 294 -7.23 -21.87 4.11
N ARG A 295 -8.38 -21.73 3.45
CA ARG A 295 -9.10 -22.88 2.87
C ARG A 295 -8.31 -23.48 1.71
N GLY A 296 -7.78 -22.66 0.81
CA GLY A 296 -6.91 -23.11 -0.28
C GLY A 296 -5.63 -23.79 0.23
N VAL A 297 -5.07 -23.27 1.32
CA VAL A 297 -3.86 -23.81 1.98
C VAL A 297 -4.12 -25.12 2.72
N LEU A 298 -5.20 -25.19 3.50
CA LEU A 298 -5.55 -26.33 4.37
C LEU A 298 -6.04 -27.54 3.58
N ALA A 299 -6.61 -27.34 2.38
CA ALA A 299 -6.88 -28.41 1.44
C ALA A 299 -5.61 -29.09 0.92
N GLY A 300 -4.44 -28.45 1.11
CA GLY A 300 -3.16 -28.88 0.57
C GLY A 300 -2.96 -28.46 -0.89
N TRP A 301 -1.71 -28.49 -1.32
CA TRP A 301 -1.34 -28.28 -2.72
C TRP A 301 -0.91 -29.62 -3.33
N PRO A 302 -1.36 -29.96 -4.54
CA PRO A 302 -0.84 -31.11 -5.27
C PRO A 302 0.68 -31.03 -5.41
N GLU A 303 1.33 -32.18 -5.54
CA GLU A 303 2.75 -32.25 -5.84
C GLU A 303 3.09 -31.45 -7.12
N GLY A 304 4.17 -30.66 -7.10
CA GLY A 304 4.58 -29.84 -8.24
C GLY A 304 3.75 -28.56 -8.45
N PHE A 305 2.79 -28.27 -7.56
CA PHE A 305 1.92 -27.10 -7.72
C PHE A 305 2.63 -25.75 -7.53
N PRO A 306 3.49 -25.55 -6.50
CA PRO A 306 4.35 -24.36 -6.41
C PRO A 306 5.08 -24.06 -7.73
N GLU A 307 5.74 -25.06 -8.30
CA GLU A 307 6.50 -24.97 -9.56
C GLU A 307 5.59 -24.62 -10.73
N THR A 308 4.33 -25.05 -10.70
CA THR A 308 3.34 -24.67 -11.70
C THR A 308 3.01 -23.17 -11.62
N LEU A 309 2.85 -22.63 -10.42
CA LEU A 309 2.66 -21.19 -10.21
C LEU A 309 3.90 -20.41 -10.67
N VAL A 310 5.11 -20.90 -10.36
CA VAL A 310 6.38 -20.29 -10.81
C VAL A 310 6.50 -20.30 -12.33
N ARG A 311 6.24 -21.44 -13.00
CA ARG A 311 6.29 -21.54 -14.48
C ARG A 311 5.29 -20.62 -15.16
N ARG A 312 4.15 -20.34 -14.52
CA ARG A 312 3.14 -19.39 -15.00
C ARG A 312 3.50 -17.93 -14.70
N GLY A 313 4.60 -17.68 -13.99
CA GLY A 313 5.06 -16.33 -13.68
C GLY A 313 4.26 -15.63 -12.57
N ILE A 314 3.47 -16.39 -11.79
CA ILE A 314 2.58 -15.84 -10.75
C ILE A 314 3.39 -15.15 -9.67
N THR A 315 2.99 -13.93 -9.33
CA THR A 315 3.51 -13.19 -8.17
C THR A 315 2.59 -13.39 -6.98
N LEU A 316 3.12 -13.69 -5.80
CA LEU A 316 2.32 -13.93 -4.60
C LEU A 316 2.58 -12.86 -3.54
N ALA A 317 1.51 -12.25 -3.03
CA ALA A 317 1.52 -11.44 -1.81
C ALA A 317 0.87 -12.23 -0.67
N PRO A 318 1.63 -12.88 0.24
CA PRO A 318 1.05 -13.80 1.23
C PRO A 318 0.14 -13.13 2.27
N THR A 319 0.41 -11.87 2.62
CA THR A 319 -0.29 -11.10 3.66
C THR A 319 -0.39 -11.87 4.98
N LEU A 320 0.75 -12.35 5.46
CA LEU A 320 0.84 -13.07 6.74
C LEU A 320 0.41 -12.20 7.93
N ALA A 321 0.63 -10.88 7.89
CA ALA A 321 0.30 -9.98 8.99
C ALA A 321 -1.20 -10.00 9.36
N VAL A 322 -2.11 -10.05 8.38
CA VAL A 322 -3.55 -10.18 8.65
C VAL A 322 -3.91 -11.59 9.11
N THR A 323 -3.34 -12.62 8.49
CA THR A 323 -3.65 -14.02 8.83
C THR A 323 -3.13 -14.43 10.21
N ASP A 324 -2.00 -13.85 10.65
CA ASP A 324 -1.40 -14.02 11.97
C ASP A 324 -2.29 -13.52 13.11
N LEU A 325 -3.17 -12.56 12.82
CA LEU A 325 -4.17 -12.10 13.77
C LEU A 325 -5.42 -12.99 13.75
N VAL A 326 -5.81 -13.49 12.57
CA VAL A 326 -7.11 -14.13 12.32
C VAL A 326 -7.19 -15.58 12.75
N PHE A 327 -6.17 -16.37 12.40
CA PHE A 327 -6.26 -17.82 12.51
C PHE A 327 -5.59 -18.38 13.77
N ASP A 328 -5.84 -19.66 14.05
CA ASP A 328 -5.14 -20.41 15.08
C ASP A 328 -3.72 -20.83 14.63
N GLU A 329 -2.87 -21.26 15.58
CA GLU A 329 -1.49 -21.64 15.27
C GLU A 329 -1.34 -22.78 14.25
N PRO A 330 -2.15 -23.85 14.27
CA PRO A 330 -2.10 -24.88 13.23
C PRO A 330 -2.33 -24.32 11.82
N THR A 331 -3.32 -23.43 11.67
CA THR A 331 -3.62 -22.80 10.37
C THR A 331 -2.50 -21.84 9.96
N LYS A 332 -1.97 -21.03 10.88
CA LYS A 332 -0.81 -20.15 10.60
C LYS A 332 0.41 -20.96 10.16
N ALA A 333 0.69 -22.08 10.82
CA ALA A 333 1.81 -22.96 10.47
C ALA A 333 1.64 -23.53 9.05
N ALA A 334 0.42 -23.94 8.68
CA ALA A 334 0.12 -24.41 7.33
C ALA A 334 0.32 -23.30 6.27
N ILE A 335 -0.13 -22.06 6.55
CA ILE A 335 0.07 -20.92 5.64
C ILE A 335 1.57 -20.63 5.46
N ARG A 336 2.33 -20.56 6.56
CA ARG A 336 3.79 -20.35 6.51
C ARG A 336 4.51 -21.46 5.75
N LEU A 337 4.08 -22.71 5.89
CA LEU A 337 4.60 -23.83 5.11
C LEU A 337 4.36 -23.65 3.60
N ARG A 338 3.18 -23.18 3.19
CA ARG A 338 2.91 -22.88 1.76
C ARG A 338 3.75 -21.73 1.22
N VAL A 339 4.00 -20.69 2.03
CA VAL A 339 4.97 -19.62 1.67
C VAL A 339 6.34 -20.23 1.42
N LYS A 340 6.80 -21.12 2.31
CA LYS A 340 8.09 -21.79 2.17
C LYS A 340 8.18 -22.62 0.89
N GLU A 341 7.18 -23.46 0.62
CA GLU A 341 7.15 -24.29 -0.58
C GLU A 341 7.16 -23.46 -1.86
N PHE A 342 6.39 -22.36 -1.90
CA PHE A 342 6.40 -21.44 -3.03
C PHE A 342 7.78 -20.78 -3.22
N ARG A 343 8.42 -20.35 -2.13
CA ARG A 343 9.79 -19.81 -2.15
C ARG A 343 10.81 -20.87 -2.61
N ASP A 344 10.73 -22.08 -2.10
CA ASP A 344 11.69 -23.16 -2.41
C ASP A 344 11.58 -23.57 -3.89
N ALA A 345 10.40 -23.44 -4.50
CA ALA A 345 10.18 -23.60 -5.94
C ALA A 345 10.67 -22.43 -6.81
N GLY A 346 11.26 -21.38 -6.21
CA GLY A 346 11.72 -20.17 -6.92
C GLY A 346 10.63 -19.13 -7.15
N GLY A 347 9.56 -19.15 -6.36
CA GLY A 347 8.41 -18.27 -6.50
C GLY A 347 8.71 -16.80 -6.21
N ARG A 348 8.02 -15.91 -6.93
CA ARG A 348 8.15 -14.46 -6.77
C ARG A 348 7.22 -13.96 -5.65
N ILE A 349 7.78 -13.66 -4.49
CA ILE A 349 7.04 -13.14 -3.33
C ILE A 349 7.18 -11.62 -3.26
N ILE A 350 6.06 -10.93 -3.02
CA ILE A 350 6.03 -9.51 -2.66
C ILE A 350 5.40 -9.37 -1.26
N ALA A 351 5.97 -8.51 -0.41
CA ALA A 351 5.44 -8.27 0.92
C ALA A 351 4.26 -7.31 0.85
N GLY A 352 3.14 -7.67 1.45
CA GLY A 352 1.97 -6.83 1.63
C GLY A 352 1.37 -7.08 3.00
N SER A 353 0.99 -6.03 3.72
CA SER A 353 0.50 -6.18 5.09
C SER A 353 -1.00 -6.46 5.18
N ASP A 354 -1.77 -5.98 4.19
CA ASP A 354 -3.22 -5.82 4.26
C ASP A 354 -3.65 -4.76 5.31
N ALA A 355 -2.85 -3.70 5.45
CA ALA A 355 -3.15 -2.59 6.35
C ALA A 355 -4.46 -1.90 5.97
N GLY A 356 -5.31 -1.65 6.98
CA GLY A 356 -6.70 -1.26 6.81
C GLY A 356 -7.66 -2.34 7.31
N MET A 357 -7.20 -3.59 7.41
CA MET A 357 -7.91 -4.63 8.13
C MET A 357 -7.78 -4.45 9.65
N PRO A 358 -8.81 -4.82 10.46
CA PRO A 358 -8.78 -4.63 11.90
C PRO A 358 -7.56 -5.27 12.58
N GLY A 359 -6.78 -4.44 13.29
CA GLY A 359 -5.54 -4.82 13.96
C GLY A 359 -4.28 -4.78 13.10
N VAL A 360 -4.39 -4.56 11.78
CA VAL A 360 -3.24 -4.39 10.87
C VAL A 360 -3.06 -2.91 10.56
N TYR A 361 -2.00 -2.33 11.13
CA TYR A 361 -1.72 -0.90 11.04
C TYR A 361 -0.71 -0.57 9.93
N ALA A 362 -0.89 0.57 9.28
CA ALA A 362 0.01 1.09 8.25
C ALA A 362 1.42 1.32 8.78
N GLY A 363 2.42 0.71 8.15
CA GLY A 363 3.79 0.71 8.63
C GLY A 363 4.10 -0.53 9.48
N PRO A 364 3.68 -0.62 10.76
CA PRO A 364 3.99 -1.77 11.61
C PRO A 364 3.48 -3.11 11.04
N GLY A 365 2.38 -3.11 10.29
CA GLY A 365 1.86 -4.29 9.60
C GLY A 365 2.87 -4.86 8.61
N LEU A 366 3.56 -4.02 7.83
CA LEU A 366 4.60 -4.48 6.90
C LEU A 366 5.84 -4.99 7.64
N ILE A 367 6.24 -4.31 8.74
CA ILE A 367 7.35 -4.81 9.56
C ILE A 367 7.02 -6.20 10.12
N ARG A 368 5.78 -6.40 10.58
CA ARG A 368 5.30 -7.71 11.02
C ARG A 368 5.26 -8.72 9.88
N GLU A 369 4.85 -8.32 8.67
CA GLU A 369 4.89 -9.18 7.48
C GLU A 369 6.30 -9.70 7.22
N LEU A 370 7.32 -8.84 7.27
CA LEU A 370 8.72 -9.21 7.00
C LEU A 370 9.26 -10.18 8.06
N GLU A 371 8.94 -9.96 9.33
CA GLU A 371 9.26 -10.91 10.40
C GLU A 371 8.60 -12.28 10.18
N LEU A 372 7.34 -12.28 9.73
CA LEU A 372 6.58 -13.50 9.46
C LEU A 372 7.08 -14.23 8.22
N LEU A 373 7.54 -13.52 7.19
CA LEU A 373 8.19 -14.12 6.02
C LEU A 373 9.50 -14.81 6.42
N VAL A 374 10.31 -14.19 7.30
CA VAL A 374 11.50 -14.84 7.84
C VAL A 374 11.12 -16.07 8.69
N ALA A 375 10.11 -15.95 9.54
CA ALA A 375 9.59 -17.08 10.32
C ALA A 375 8.99 -18.21 9.44
N ALA A 376 8.54 -17.89 8.22
CA ALA A 376 8.12 -18.86 7.22
C ALA A 376 9.29 -19.52 6.48
N GLY A 377 10.53 -19.06 6.68
CA GLY A 377 11.73 -19.68 6.11
C GLY A 377 12.36 -18.91 4.95
N LEU A 378 11.98 -17.66 4.71
CA LEU A 378 12.81 -16.74 3.91
C LEU A 378 14.03 -16.31 4.75
N SER A 379 15.16 -16.08 4.10
CA SER A 379 16.26 -15.35 4.73
C SER A 379 15.88 -13.88 4.93
N PRO A 380 16.51 -13.14 5.86
CA PRO A 380 16.28 -11.71 5.99
C PRO A 380 16.51 -10.95 4.67
N ARG A 381 17.53 -11.34 3.88
CA ARG A 381 17.77 -10.77 2.54
C ARG A 381 16.57 -10.97 1.61
N GLU A 382 16.03 -12.17 1.53
CA GLU A 382 14.87 -12.47 0.67
C GLU A 382 13.62 -11.71 1.13
N ALA A 383 13.40 -11.58 2.44
CA ALA A 383 12.30 -10.78 2.98
C ALA A 383 12.45 -9.29 2.59
N LEU A 384 13.65 -8.71 2.71
CA LEU A 384 13.91 -7.34 2.27
C LEU A 384 13.70 -7.15 0.77
N ILE A 385 14.17 -8.10 -0.06
CA ILE A 385 13.95 -8.10 -1.51
C ILE A 385 12.44 -8.12 -1.84
N ALA A 386 11.65 -8.92 -1.11
CA ALA A 386 10.20 -8.98 -1.26
C ALA A 386 9.49 -7.66 -0.90
N ALA A 387 10.11 -6.79 -0.10
CA ALA A 387 9.58 -5.47 0.25
C ALA A 387 10.26 -4.31 -0.48
N THR A 388 11.17 -4.56 -1.43
CA THR A 388 11.91 -3.49 -2.14
C THR A 388 12.02 -3.79 -3.64
N VAL A 389 12.91 -4.71 -4.01
CA VAL A 389 13.28 -5.01 -5.40
C VAL A 389 12.15 -5.70 -6.15
N THR A 390 11.60 -6.77 -5.57
CA THR A 390 10.57 -7.59 -6.23
C THR A 390 9.28 -6.82 -6.52
N PRO A 391 8.69 -6.06 -5.57
CA PRO A 391 7.47 -5.30 -5.87
C PRO A 391 7.70 -4.16 -6.86
N ALA A 392 8.85 -3.47 -6.80
CA ALA A 392 9.19 -2.45 -7.80
C ALA A 392 9.24 -3.05 -9.22
N ALA A 393 9.92 -4.20 -9.39
CA ALA A 393 9.99 -4.90 -10.67
C ALA A 393 8.63 -5.48 -11.11
N ALA A 394 7.84 -6.03 -10.17
CA ALA A 394 6.54 -6.60 -10.46
C ALA A 394 5.54 -5.55 -10.96
N LEU A 395 5.72 -4.28 -10.58
CA LEU A 395 4.82 -3.18 -10.91
C LEU A 395 5.44 -2.15 -11.87
N HIS A 396 6.58 -2.48 -12.50
CA HIS A 396 7.30 -1.59 -13.43
C HIS A 396 7.66 -0.22 -12.82
N ALA A 397 7.84 -0.15 -11.50
CA ALA A 397 8.22 1.04 -10.76
C ALA A 397 9.75 1.14 -10.64
N ASP A 398 10.44 1.13 -11.79
CA ASP A 398 11.89 0.96 -11.85
C ASP A 398 12.67 2.06 -11.12
N THR A 399 12.08 3.25 -10.92
CA THR A 399 12.75 4.37 -10.23
C THR A 399 13.02 4.13 -8.74
N ILE A 400 12.40 3.11 -8.14
CA ILE A 400 12.48 2.78 -6.70
C ILE A 400 12.87 1.32 -6.46
N GLY A 401 12.95 0.90 -5.19
CA GLY A 401 13.19 -0.48 -4.79
C GLY A 401 14.65 -0.95 -4.88
N VAL A 402 15.53 -0.19 -5.53
CA VAL A 402 16.97 -0.47 -5.64
C VAL A 402 17.77 0.80 -5.37
N LEU A 403 18.81 0.70 -4.54
CA LEU A 403 19.78 1.79 -4.39
C LEU A 403 20.84 1.68 -5.49
N ALA A 404 20.81 2.61 -6.44
CA ALA A 404 21.77 2.75 -7.52
C ALA A 404 21.73 4.18 -8.09
N PRO A 405 22.80 4.65 -8.75
CA PRO A 405 22.77 5.91 -9.48
C PRO A 405 21.59 5.99 -10.47
N GLY A 406 20.93 7.15 -10.54
CA GLY A 406 19.75 7.41 -11.37
C GLY A 406 18.42 6.97 -10.76
N ARG A 407 18.41 6.30 -9.61
CA ARG A 407 17.20 5.93 -8.87
C ARG A 407 16.79 7.05 -7.90
N ALA A 408 15.52 7.07 -7.50
CA ALA A 408 15.03 7.97 -6.46
C ALA A 408 15.73 7.69 -5.13
N ALA A 409 16.06 8.75 -4.38
CA ALA A 409 16.61 8.65 -3.03
C ALA A 409 15.51 8.36 -2.00
N ASP A 410 14.84 7.22 -2.20
CA ASP A 410 13.92 6.60 -1.25
C ASP A 410 14.72 5.66 -0.36
N LEU A 411 15.10 6.15 0.81
CA LEU A 411 16.06 5.50 1.70
C LEU A 411 15.43 5.25 3.06
N LEU A 412 15.64 4.05 3.59
CA LEU A 412 15.41 3.73 4.99
C LEU A 412 16.78 3.61 5.67
N VAL A 413 16.98 4.35 6.76
CA VAL A 413 18.16 4.26 7.62
C VAL A 413 17.73 3.59 8.92
N VAL A 414 18.39 2.50 9.28
CA VAL A 414 18.12 1.74 10.51
C VAL A 414 19.37 1.57 11.36
N THR A 415 19.14 1.35 12.65
CA THR A 415 20.17 0.91 13.59
C THR A 415 20.31 -0.61 13.52
N GLY A 416 21.54 -1.11 13.44
CA GLY A 416 21.81 -2.54 13.30
C GLY A 416 21.78 -3.01 11.85
N ASP A 417 21.84 -4.33 11.65
CA ASP A 417 21.93 -4.97 10.34
C ASP A 417 20.70 -5.85 10.04
N PRO A 418 19.76 -5.38 9.20
CA PRO A 418 18.55 -6.12 8.86
C PRO A 418 18.81 -7.37 7.99
N LEU A 419 20.02 -7.55 7.44
CA LEU A 419 20.39 -8.79 6.75
C LEU A 419 20.75 -9.91 7.71
N THR A 420 21.14 -9.58 8.94
CA THR A 420 21.45 -10.54 10.00
C THR A 420 20.27 -10.73 10.95
N ASP A 421 19.57 -9.64 11.29
CA ASP A 421 18.39 -9.66 12.16
C ASP A 421 17.31 -8.74 11.59
N ILE A 422 16.26 -9.34 11.02
CA ILE A 422 15.15 -8.61 10.40
C ILE A 422 14.44 -7.65 11.37
N THR A 423 14.53 -7.87 12.69
CA THR A 423 13.91 -6.99 13.69
C THR A 423 14.59 -5.63 13.79
N ALA A 424 15.80 -5.47 13.24
CA ALA A 424 16.48 -4.17 13.11
C ALA A 424 15.64 -3.13 12.33
N LEU A 425 14.68 -3.58 11.50
CA LEU A 425 13.73 -2.68 10.83
C LEU A 425 12.84 -1.88 11.80
N ARG A 426 12.70 -2.32 13.05
CA ARG A 426 11.98 -1.56 14.09
C ARG A 426 12.77 -0.36 14.61
N ALA A 427 14.09 -0.35 14.44
CA ALA A 427 14.98 0.70 14.92
C ALA A 427 15.28 1.73 13.81
N VAL A 428 14.22 2.31 13.25
CA VAL A 428 14.29 3.35 12.22
C VAL A 428 14.98 4.59 12.80
N ASP A 429 16.02 5.07 12.12
CA ASP A 429 16.74 6.31 12.44
C ASP A 429 16.21 7.47 11.60
N THR A 430 16.21 7.32 10.27
CA THR A 430 15.80 8.36 9.34
C THR A 430 15.15 7.72 8.11
N VAL A 431 14.14 8.36 7.53
CA VAL A 431 13.53 7.94 6.27
C VAL A 431 13.56 9.09 5.29
N PHE A 432 13.98 8.78 4.06
CA PHE A 432 14.04 9.68 2.94
C PHE A 432 13.05 9.24 1.87
N ARG A 433 12.38 10.19 1.25
CA ARG A 433 11.61 9.99 0.02
C ARG A 433 11.96 11.08 -0.98
N ASP A 434 12.38 10.70 -2.17
CA ASP A 434 12.91 11.62 -3.19
C ASP A 434 13.97 12.58 -2.58
N GLY A 435 14.87 12.03 -1.74
CA GLY A 435 15.94 12.76 -1.05
C GLY A 435 15.50 13.64 0.12
N ARG A 436 14.20 13.87 0.30
CA ARG A 436 13.65 14.65 1.41
C ARG A 436 13.59 13.79 2.68
N VAL A 437 14.07 14.32 3.80
CA VAL A 437 13.81 13.72 5.13
C VAL A 437 12.31 13.79 5.42
N VAL A 438 11.67 12.64 5.53
CA VAL A 438 10.23 12.50 5.80
C VAL A 438 9.93 11.90 7.17
N HIS A 439 10.93 11.35 7.83
CA HIS A 439 10.93 10.98 9.24
C HIS A 439 12.36 11.00 9.77
N GLU A 440 12.53 11.38 11.03
CA GLU A 440 13.77 11.32 11.79
C GLU A 440 13.40 10.94 13.23
N ALA A 441 14.11 9.97 13.80
CA ALA A 441 13.92 9.56 15.18
C ALA A 441 14.44 10.64 16.14
N ASP A 442 13.76 10.82 17.26
CA ASP A 442 14.26 11.67 18.34
C ASP A 442 15.55 11.05 18.90
N ARG A 443 16.63 11.84 18.97
CA ARG A 443 17.96 11.40 19.42
C ARG A 443 18.10 11.40 20.94
#